data_AF-A0A4Q7ANX4-F1
#
_entry.id   AF-A0A4Q7ANX4-F1
#
_cell.length_a   1.000
_cell.length_b   1.000
_cell.length_c   1.000
_cell.angle_alpha   90.00
_cell.angle_beta   90.00
_cell.angle_gamma   90.00
#
_symmetry.space_group_name_H-M   'P 1'
#
loop_
_entity.id
_entity.type
_entity.pdbx_description
1 polymer ?
#
loop_
_entity_poly.entity_id
_entity_poly.type
_entity_poly.pdbx_seq_one_letter_code
_entity_poly.pdbx_strand_id
1 'polypeptide(L)' 'MNQWQIKIIDLKEKGLTQLQIATAMGCSQNYVSDLENGKCGKRLGYEKGNNLEKLWIEHCVPQENEMVTQ' A
#
# COMPACT_ATOMS: atom_id res chain seq x y z
N MET A 1 0.92 11.28 10.17
CA MET A 1 0.48 10.46 9.03
C MET A 1 -0.69 9.60 9.46
N ASN A 2 -1.64 9.34 8.56
CA ASN A 2 -2.70 8.35 8.79
C ASN A 2 -2.23 6.94 8.36
N GLN A 3 -3.03 5.93 8.67
CA GLN A 3 -2.70 4.52 8.34
C GLN A 3 -2.46 4.29 6.84
N TRP A 4 -3.14 5.02 5.96
CA TRP A 4 -2.98 4.88 4.50
C TRP A 4 -1.65 5.44 4.01
N GLN A 5 -1.24 6.59 4.55
CA GLN A 5 0.07 7.18 4.29
C GLN A 5 1.20 6.25 4.69
N ILE A 6 1.11 5.65 5.88
CA ILE A 6 2.12 4.71 6.38
C ILE A 6 2.27 3.54 5.40
N LYS A 7 1.15 2.91 5.00
CA LYS A 7 1.19 1.78 4.05
C LYS A 7 1.80 2.14 2.70
N ILE A 8 1.51 3.33 2.16
CA ILE A 8 2.10 3.78 0.90
C ILE A 8 3.61 3.99 1.05
N ILE A 9 4.06 4.59 2.15
CA ILE A 9 5.49 4.81 2.41
C ILE A 9 6.21 3.46 2.52
N ASP A 10 5.69 2.53 3.32
CA ASP A 10 6.29 1.20 3.48
C ASP A 10 6.41 0.45 2.14
N LEU A 11 5.36 0.51 1.31
CA LEU A 11 5.37 -0.11 -0.03
C LEU A 11 6.44 0.52 -0.93
N LYS A 12 6.64 1.84 -0.86
CA LYS A 12 7.71 2.52 -1.58
C LYS A 12 9.09 2.13 -1.07
N GLU A 13 9.26 1.95 0.23
CA GLU A 13 10.50 1.43 0.82
C GLU A 13 10.79 -0.02 0.38
N LYS A 14 9.76 -0.80 0.03
CA LYS A 14 9.87 -2.11 -0.63
C LYS A 14 10.12 -2.03 -2.14
N GLY A 15 10.24 -0.84 -2.71
CA GLY A 15 10.57 -0.62 -4.12
C GLY A 15 9.37 -0.46 -5.06
N LEU A 16 8.15 -0.40 -4.54
CA LEU A 16 6.98 -0.14 -5.39
C LEU A 16 6.90 1.34 -5.76
N THR A 17 6.52 1.60 -7.00
CA THR A 17 6.20 2.96 -7.49
C THR A 17 4.75 3.32 -7.17
N GLN A 18 4.44 4.62 -7.12
CA GLN A 18 3.06 5.09 -6.96
C GLN A 18 2.12 4.54 -8.06
N LEU A 19 2.63 4.33 -9.28
CA LEU A 19 1.86 3.77 -10.39
C LEU A 19 1.48 2.30 -10.15
N GLN A 20 2.41 1.49 -9.63
CA GLN A 20 2.14 0.10 -9.28
C GLN A 20 1.12 0.00 -8.15
N ILE A 21 1.26 0.83 -7.12
CA ILE A 21 0.30 0.92 -6.00
C ILE A 21 -1.08 1.35 -6.53
N ALA A 22 -1.14 2.36 -7.41
CA ALA A 22 -2.40 2.82 -8.00
C ALA A 22 -3.09 1.75 -8.84
N THR A 23 -2.31 1.01 -9.62
CA THR A 23 -2.81 -0.11 -10.44
C THR A 23 -3.44 -1.19 -9.55
N ALA A 24 -2.76 -1.59 -8.48
CA ALA A 24 -3.27 -2.56 -7.51
C ALA A 24 -4.51 -2.07 -6.75
N MET A 25 -4.57 -0.77 -6.45
CA MET A 25 -5.73 -0.14 -5.80
C MET A 25 -6.91 0.11 -6.77
N GLY A 26 -6.72 -0.03 -8.08
CA GLY A 26 -7.74 0.32 -9.08
C GLY A 26 -8.03 1.83 -9.11
N CYS A 27 -7.00 2.67 -9.00
CA CYS A 27 -7.12 4.13 -8.99
C CYS A 27 -6.01 4.80 -9.83
N SER A 28 -6.01 6.14 -9.87
CA SER A 28 -4.96 6.89 -10.58
C SER A 28 -3.72 7.09 -9.71
N GLN A 29 -2.55 7.24 -10.33
CA GLN A 29 -1.31 7.59 -9.61
C GLN A 29 -1.47 8.88 -8.78
N ASN A 30 -2.20 9.87 -9.31
CA ASN A 30 -2.47 11.11 -8.59
C ASN A 30 -3.21 10.88 -7.28
N TYR A 31 -4.15 9.92 -7.26
CA TYR A 31 -4.86 9.54 -6.03
C TYR A 31 -3.91 8.98 -4.97
N VAL A 32 -2.93 8.16 -5.38
CA VAL A 32 -1.88 7.64 -4.48
C VAL A 32 -0.96 8.77 -4.00
N SER A 33 -0.60 9.71 -4.86
CA SER A 33 0.19 10.89 -4.48
C SER A 33 -0.54 11.77 -3.48
N ASP A 34 -1.83 12.02 -3.69
CA ASP A 34 -2.66 12.78 -2.76
C ASP A 34 -2.83 12.06 -1.41
N LEU A 35 -2.96 10.73 -1.42
CA LEU A 35 -2.93 9.91 -0.21
C LEU A 35 -1.61 10.04 0.54
N GLU A 36 -0.48 9.84 -0.15
CA GLU A 36 0.88 9.95 0.40
C GLU A 36 1.09 11.31 1.09
N ASN A 37 0.64 12.38 0.45
CA ASN A 37 0.75 13.75 0.95
C ASN A 37 -0.36 14.15 1.96
N GLY A 38 -1.26 13.22 2.33
CA GLY A 38 -2.30 13.45 3.33
C GLY A 38 -3.45 14.37 2.88
N LYS A 39 -3.61 14.57 1.57
CA LYS A 39 -4.69 15.37 0.97
C LYS A 39 -6.00 14.59 0.89
N CYS A 40 -5.94 13.27 0.86
CA CYS A 40 -7.12 12.43 1.07
C CYS A 40 -7.40 12.33 2.57
N GLY A 41 -8.63 12.67 2.96
CA GLY A 41 -9.05 12.65 4.36
C GLY A 41 -8.90 11.27 5.03
N LYS A 42 -9.31 11.16 6.29
CA LYS A 42 -9.12 9.94 7.11
C LYS A 42 -9.85 8.69 6.58
N ARG A 43 -10.80 8.84 5.66
CA ARG A 43 -11.65 7.77 5.12
C ARG A 43 -11.30 7.48 3.67
N LEU A 44 -11.01 6.22 3.41
CA LEU A 44 -10.85 5.65 2.08
C LEU A 44 -12.12 4.85 1.74
N GLY A 45 -12.50 4.78 0.47
CA GLY A 45 -13.55 3.87 0.04
C GLY A 45 -13.16 2.43 0.36
N TYR A 46 -14.11 1.61 0.82
CA TYR A 46 -13.86 0.26 1.34
C TYR A 46 -12.98 -0.58 0.40
N GLU A 47 -13.33 -0.65 -0.88
CA GLU A 47 -12.61 -1.43 -1.88
C GLU A 47 -11.15 -1.00 -2.02
N LYS A 48 -10.90 0.30 -2.17
CA LYS A 48 -9.54 0.85 -2.30
C LYS A 48 -8.72 0.64 -1.02
N GLY A 49 -9.36 0.76 0.15
CA GLY A 49 -8.72 0.51 1.44
C GLY A 49 -8.30 -0.95 1.58
N ASN A 50 -9.21 -1.87 1.24
CA ASN A 50 -8.97 -3.31 1.26
C ASN A 50 -7.88 -3.74 0.26
N ASN A 51 -7.85 -3.15 -0.94
CA ASN A 51 -6.81 -3.46 -1.93
C ASN A 51 -5.43 -2.96 -1.47
N LEU A 52 -5.35 -1.77 -0.88
CA LEU A 52 -4.11 -1.24 -0.29
C LEU A 52 -3.64 -2.08 0.90
N GLU A 53 -4.57 -2.52 1.76
CA GLU A 53 -4.30 -3.42 2.87
C GLU A 53 -3.64 -4.72 2.40
N LYS A 54 -4.25 -5.38 1.40
CA LYS A 54 -3.74 -6.65 0.85
C LYS A 54 -2.35 -6.49 0.25
N LEU A 55 -2.16 -5.47 -0.58
CA LEU A 55 -0.86 -5.19 -1.20
C LEU A 55 0.21 -4.94 -0.12
N TRP A 56 -0.11 -4.19 0.93
CA TRP A 56 0.80 -3.96 2.04
C TRP A 56 1.16 -5.25 2.78
N ILE A 57 0.19 -6.13 3.06
CA ILE A 57 0.46 -7.43 3.68
C ILE A 57 1.38 -8.27 2.80
N GLU A 58 1.15 -8.33 1.50
CA GLU A 58 1.93 -9.13 0.55
C GLU A 58 3.41 -8.72 0.47
N HIS A 59 3.73 -7.42 0.66
CA HIS A 59 5.08 -6.89 0.49
C HIS A 59 5.81 -6.53 1.78
N CYS A 60 5.07 -6.15 2.83
CA CYS A 60 5.64 -5.58 4.05
C CYS A 60 5.57 -6.54 5.24
N VAL A 61 4.65 -7.50 5.25
CA VAL A 61 4.60 -8.53 6.28
C VAL A 61 5.47 -9.70 5.83
N PRO A 62 6.49 -10.10 6.61
CA PRO A 62 7.27 -11.29 6.30
C PRO A 62 6.32 -12.49 6.27
N GLN A 63 6.21 -13.15 5.12
CA GLN A 63 5.57 -14.44 5.05
C GLN A 63 6.50 -15.40 5.78
N GLU A 64 6.09 -15.93 6.94
CA GLU A 64 6.77 -17.03 7.62
C GLU A 64 6.73 -18.26 6.72
N ASN A 65 7.59 -18.33 5.71
CA ASN A 65 7.75 -19.54 4.90
C ASN A 65 9.02 -19.48 4.05
N GLU A 66 10.19 -19.42 4.69
CA GLU A 66 11.42 -19.85 4.01
C GLU A 66 12.58 -20.22 4.95
N MET A 67 12.35 -20.98 6.03
CA MET A 67 13.47 -21.67 6.71
C MET A 67 13.02 -22.94 7.46
N VAL A 68 12.67 -24.03 6.75
CA VAL A 68 13.04 -25.40 7.15
C VAL A 68 13.07 -26.31 5.93
N THR A 69 14.24 -26.55 5.35
CA THR A 69 14.59 -27.91 4.92
C THR A 69 16.10 -28.05 5.00
N GLN A 70 16.51 -29.00 5.83
CA GLN A 70 17.88 -29.41 6.12
C GLN A 70 18.49 -30.17 4.94
#